data_AF-A0A222SHZ3-F1
#
_entry.id   AF-A0A222SHZ3-F1
#
_cell.length_a   1.000
_cell.length_b   1.000
_cell.length_c   1.000
_cell.angle_alpha   90.00
_cell.angle_beta   90.00
_cell.angle_gamma   90.00
#
_symmetry.space_group_name_H-M   'P 1'
#
loop_
_entity.id
_entity.type
_entity.pdbx_description
1 polymer ?
#
loop_
_entity_poly.entity_id
_entity_poly.type
_entity_poly.pdbx_seq_one_letter_code
_entity_poly.pdbx_strand_id
1 'polypeptide(L)'
;MDPICINNYCFNHIHIWIQYHYAVPLFVEVAIEVFYPKDREANGLVMFNHGFLIGVDLLYYPKKIFGSFLNDTPLFGVHPSSFYNYSSALVENHWAMAYVTSTHMQAPGVPWTDFGGNPRVGQEAYAAASYLMRYGTTNEFYKAEKKYENTALYKPQEVEASRFMRSNNVVFAGHSVGGAHAQAAATGFEALQKIGAEQCKYFDPVIYDREFLPKYSERMSRWAPEERANPVGLVQLSPVDQKVPLIGPGMDKYRQALAEREMPMLMIVGECDSACLEDSTPPAWSADPGVETEFSQESPEGSDSWAVVANVKHGSHCGYLTQKSELCSVADLNSGACKKGTPTWKAGGEESLFTTELFKKFIDLYPDGGVFQGDFKKWIHSDFIKWLNRENPFGEIKLVPFDDGKYIQYASRGGCPPQEGKKKG
;
A
#
# COMPACT_ATOMS: atom_id res chain seq x y z
N MET A 1 -8.17 -15.90 18.28
CA MET A 1 -9.48 -15.31 18.63
C MET A 1 -10.38 -15.47 17.42
N ASP A 2 -11.67 -15.74 17.63
CA ASP A 2 -12.62 -15.71 16.52
C ASP A 2 -12.72 -14.30 15.94
N PRO A 3 -12.98 -14.14 14.63
CA PRO A 3 -13.09 -12.83 14.01
C PRO A 3 -14.25 -12.02 14.61
N ILE A 4 -14.04 -10.72 14.79
CA ILE A 4 -15.09 -9.80 15.27
C ILE A 4 -15.90 -9.36 14.06
N CYS A 5 -17.19 -9.72 13.99
CA CYS A 5 -18.01 -9.35 12.84
C CYS A 5 -19.08 -8.30 13.18
N ILE A 6 -19.08 -7.19 12.43
CA ILE A 6 -20.02 -6.07 12.54
C ILE A 6 -20.49 -5.72 11.13
N ASN A 7 -21.79 -5.50 10.94
CA ASN A 7 -22.39 -5.06 9.66
C ASN A 7 -21.97 -5.91 8.44
N ASN A 8 -22.09 -7.24 8.54
CA ASN A 8 -21.71 -8.20 7.49
C ASN A 8 -20.24 -8.16 7.07
N TYR A 9 -19.37 -7.52 7.84
CA TYR A 9 -17.92 -7.59 7.69
C TYR A 9 -17.30 -8.19 8.94
N CYS A 10 -16.17 -8.86 8.78
CA CYS A 10 -15.40 -9.50 9.83
C CYS A 10 -14.00 -8.90 9.88
N PHE A 11 -13.51 -8.69 11.10
CA PHE A 11 -12.17 -8.25 11.42
C PHE A 11 -11.36 -9.42 11.97
N ASN A 12 -10.14 -9.60 11.49
CA ASN A 12 -9.18 -10.54 12.05
C ASN A 12 -7.78 -9.93 12.10
N HIS A 13 -6.92 -10.51 12.94
CA HIS A 13 -5.54 -10.13 13.11
C HIS A 13 -4.65 -11.38 13.02
N ILE A 14 -3.74 -11.36 12.05
CA ILE A 14 -2.87 -12.49 11.71
C ILE A 14 -1.43 -12.09 12.02
N HIS A 15 -0.65 -13.03 12.54
CA HIS A 15 0.78 -12.85 12.77
C HIS A 15 1.56 -13.93 12.03
N ILE A 16 2.45 -13.50 11.15
CA ILE A 16 3.33 -14.38 10.38
C ILE A 16 4.76 -13.89 10.46
N TRP A 17 5.69 -14.78 10.13
CA TRP A 17 7.08 -14.44 9.90
C TRP A 17 7.41 -14.58 8.42
N ILE A 18 8.16 -13.64 7.87
CA ILE A 18 8.60 -13.69 6.48
C ILE A 18 10.12 -13.80 6.46
N GLN A 19 10.62 -14.86 5.83
CA GLN A 19 12.01 -14.93 5.40
C GLN A 19 12.05 -14.47 3.94
N TYR A 20 12.71 -13.35 3.64
CA TYR A 20 12.67 -12.77 2.28
C TYR A 20 13.23 -13.68 1.19
N HIS A 21 14.14 -14.58 1.54
CA HIS A 21 14.70 -15.57 0.63
C HIS A 21 15.23 -16.75 1.43
N TYR A 22 14.95 -17.99 0.99
CA TYR A 22 15.30 -19.22 1.73
C TYR A 22 16.79 -19.34 2.11
N ALA A 23 17.68 -18.80 1.28
CA ALA A 23 19.13 -18.83 1.51
C ALA A 23 19.66 -17.69 2.40
N VAL A 24 18.81 -16.74 2.79
CA VAL A 24 19.19 -15.55 3.56
C VAL A 24 18.48 -15.62 4.91
N PRO A 25 19.18 -15.81 6.04
CA PRO A 25 18.56 -16.03 7.35
C PRO A 25 18.11 -14.69 7.99
N LEU A 26 17.37 -13.88 7.23
CA LEU A 26 16.80 -12.61 7.68
C LEU A 26 15.28 -12.76 7.70
N PHE A 27 14.71 -12.60 8.90
CA PHE A 27 13.29 -12.75 9.16
C PHE A 27 12.70 -11.44 9.65
N VAL A 28 11.44 -11.21 9.33
CA VAL A 28 10.64 -10.09 9.83
C VAL A 28 9.29 -10.63 10.30
N GLU A 29 8.82 -10.20 11.47
CA GLU A 29 7.44 -10.47 11.90
C GLU A 29 6.53 -9.46 11.22
N VAL A 30 5.41 -9.97 10.71
CA VAL A 30 4.40 -9.17 10.05
C VAL A 30 3.06 -9.42 10.73
N ALA A 31 2.44 -8.32 11.15
CA ALA A 31 1.06 -8.26 11.60
C ALA A 31 0.17 -7.82 10.44
N ILE A 32 -0.94 -8.52 10.23
CA ILE A 32 -1.94 -8.21 9.20
C ILE A 32 -3.29 -8.04 9.88
N GLU A 33 -3.79 -6.81 9.85
CA GLU A 33 -5.16 -6.48 10.27
C GLU A 33 -6.06 -6.49 9.05
N VAL A 34 -7.07 -7.35 9.01
CA VAL A 34 -7.88 -7.59 7.81
C VAL A 34 -9.36 -7.45 8.09
N PHE A 35 -10.04 -6.69 7.23
CA PHE A 35 -11.48 -6.46 7.20
C PHE A 35 -12.04 -7.07 5.92
N TYR A 36 -12.94 -8.05 6.03
CA TYR A 36 -13.44 -8.80 4.88
C TYR A 36 -14.94 -9.13 5.00
N PRO A 37 -15.64 -9.36 3.88
CA PRO A 37 -17.05 -9.74 3.88
C PRO A 37 -17.31 -11.03 4.67
N LYS A 38 -18.39 -11.05 5.46
CA LYS A 38 -18.79 -12.19 6.30
C LYS A 38 -19.14 -13.43 5.47
N ASP A 39 -19.67 -13.24 4.27
CA ASP A 39 -19.96 -14.32 3.32
C ASP A 39 -18.70 -14.89 2.66
N ARG A 40 -17.54 -14.22 2.82
CA ARG A 40 -16.21 -14.63 2.33
C ARG A 40 -16.06 -14.58 0.82
N GLU A 41 -16.72 -13.62 0.22
CA GLU A 41 -16.82 -13.49 -1.23
C GLU A 41 -16.23 -12.15 -1.72
N ALA A 42 -15.04 -11.78 -1.22
CA ALA A 42 -14.41 -10.52 -1.56
C ALA A 42 -13.95 -10.46 -3.02
N ASN A 43 -14.35 -9.42 -3.73
CA ASN A 43 -14.04 -9.18 -5.14
C ASN A 43 -12.57 -8.77 -5.37
N GLY A 44 -11.92 -8.20 -4.37
CA GLY A 44 -10.54 -7.70 -4.42
C GLY A 44 -10.08 -7.25 -3.03
N LEU A 45 -8.81 -6.86 -2.93
CA LEU A 45 -8.19 -6.42 -1.68
C LEU A 45 -7.58 -5.02 -1.88
N VAL A 46 -7.89 -4.09 -0.98
CA VAL A 46 -7.05 -2.90 -0.78
C VAL A 46 -6.03 -3.24 0.30
N MET A 47 -4.76 -3.35 -0.09
CA MET A 47 -3.65 -3.56 0.83
C MET A 47 -3.03 -2.21 1.18
N PHE A 48 -3.35 -1.71 2.37
CA PHE A 48 -2.85 -0.44 2.86
C PHE A 48 -1.53 -0.64 3.62
N ASN A 49 -0.46 -0.14 3.04
CA ASN A 49 0.87 -0.18 3.60
C ASN A 49 1.02 0.94 4.61
N HIS A 50 1.33 0.55 5.85
CA HIS A 50 1.78 1.51 6.84
C HIS A 50 3.10 1.03 7.44
N GLY A 51 4.20 1.55 6.91
CA GLY A 51 5.52 1.30 7.44
C GLY A 51 5.68 2.04 8.77
N PHE A 52 5.50 1.35 9.89
CA PHE A 52 6.34 1.62 11.04
C PHE A 52 7.26 0.43 11.20
N LEU A 53 8.56 0.73 11.23
CA LEU A 53 9.69 -0.13 11.50
C LEU A 53 10.05 -1.19 10.46
N ILE A 54 11.35 -1.26 10.22
CA ILE A 54 12.04 -2.31 9.49
C ILE A 54 13.30 -2.63 10.28
N GLY A 55 13.37 -3.85 10.83
CA GLY A 55 14.56 -4.31 11.52
C GLY A 55 14.67 -5.82 11.39
N VAL A 56 15.80 -6.28 10.86
CA VAL A 56 16.19 -7.68 11.01
C VAL A 56 16.39 -7.93 12.49
N ASP A 57 15.59 -8.80 13.09
CA ASP A 57 15.85 -9.23 14.46
C ASP A 57 17.01 -10.25 14.50
N LEU A 58 18.24 -9.75 14.51
CA LEU A 58 19.45 -10.60 14.64
C LEU A 58 19.46 -11.37 15.98
N LEU A 59 18.62 -10.99 16.95
CA LEU A 59 18.45 -11.66 18.23
C LEU A 59 17.16 -12.49 18.30
N TYR A 60 16.55 -12.82 17.15
CA TYR A 60 15.30 -13.58 17.02
C TYR A 60 15.25 -14.84 17.88
N TYR A 61 16.18 -15.78 17.67
CA TYR A 61 16.19 -17.04 18.42
C TYR A 61 16.36 -16.79 19.93
N PRO A 62 17.31 -15.95 20.38
CA PRO A 62 17.40 -15.55 21.78
C PRO A 62 16.11 -14.94 22.34
N LYS A 63 15.53 -13.92 21.70
CA LYS A 63 14.31 -13.24 22.18
C LYS A 63 13.10 -14.15 22.22
N LYS A 64 12.93 -15.02 21.23
CA LYS A 64 11.85 -16.01 21.21
C LYS A 64 12.01 -17.02 22.35
N ILE A 65 13.24 -17.46 22.62
CA ILE A 65 13.55 -18.32 23.75
C ILE A 65 13.21 -17.60 25.07
N PHE A 66 13.68 -16.37 25.27
CA PHE A 66 13.40 -15.60 26.50
C PHE A 66 11.91 -15.25 26.66
N GLY A 67 11.23 -14.79 25.61
CA GLY A 67 9.80 -14.47 25.64
C GLY A 67 8.92 -15.69 25.91
N SER A 68 9.29 -16.87 25.39
CA SER A 68 8.61 -18.13 25.72
C SER A 68 8.76 -18.52 27.20
N PHE A 69 9.82 -18.07 27.88
CA PHE A 69 10.03 -18.30 29.32
C PHE A 69 9.39 -17.23 30.21
N LEU A 70 9.23 -16.01 29.72
CA LEU A 70 8.76 -14.86 30.50
C LEU A 70 7.27 -14.56 30.34
N ASN A 71 6.59 -15.22 29.38
CA ASN A 71 5.15 -15.06 29.11
C ASN A 71 4.73 -13.60 28.82
N ASP A 72 5.69 -12.78 28.41
CA ASP A 72 5.55 -11.36 28.17
C ASP A 72 5.93 -11.10 26.70
N THR A 73 4.95 -10.80 25.85
CA THR A 73 5.19 -10.27 24.49
C THR A 73 3.89 -9.84 23.80
N PRO A 74 3.39 -8.62 24.02
CA PRO A 74 2.78 -7.90 22.90
C PRO A 74 3.93 -7.35 22.05
N LEU A 75 4.33 -8.06 21.00
CA LEU A 75 5.40 -7.60 20.09
C LEU A 75 4.95 -6.42 19.20
N PHE A 76 3.65 -6.14 19.15
CA PHE A 76 3.07 -5.02 18.39
C PHE A 76 2.22 -4.15 19.33
N GLY A 77 2.59 -2.86 19.43
CA GLY A 77 1.81 -1.82 20.11
C GLY A 77 1.20 -0.79 19.16
N VAL A 78 1.31 -1.02 17.84
CA VAL A 78 0.86 -0.07 16.82
C VAL A 78 -0.11 -0.76 15.87
N HIS A 79 -1.29 -0.16 15.72
CA HIS A 79 -2.40 -0.64 14.90
C HIS A 79 -2.70 0.41 13.83
N PRO A 80 -2.13 0.31 12.61
CA PRO A 80 -2.37 1.30 11.55
C PRO A 80 -3.84 1.49 11.21
N SER A 81 -4.65 0.44 11.38
CA SER A 81 -6.11 0.53 11.24
C SER A 81 -6.76 1.55 12.18
N SER A 82 -6.08 2.03 13.23
CA SER A 82 -6.57 3.12 14.07
C SER A 82 -6.48 4.49 13.38
N PHE A 83 -5.56 4.66 12.44
CA PHE A 83 -5.26 5.95 11.79
C PHE A 83 -5.71 6.02 10.33
N TYR A 84 -5.88 4.90 9.63
CA TYR A 84 -6.17 4.86 8.19
C TYR A 84 -7.42 4.04 7.87
N ASN A 85 -8.47 4.11 8.71
CA ASN A 85 -9.62 3.24 8.55
C ASN A 85 -10.59 3.68 7.45
N TYR A 86 -10.31 3.32 6.21
CA TYR A 86 -11.22 3.55 5.06
C TYR A 86 -12.09 2.33 4.75
N SER A 87 -12.26 1.39 5.68
CA SER A 87 -12.96 0.13 5.44
C SER A 87 -14.42 0.30 4.98
N SER A 88 -15.05 1.44 5.32
CA SER A 88 -16.37 1.80 4.82
C SER A 88 -16.43 1.96 3.30
N ALA A 89 -15.32 2.33 2.65
CA ALA A 89 -15.23 2.46 1.19
C ALA A 89 -15.37 1.13 0.44
N LEU A 90 -15.19 0.01 1.14
CA LEU A 90 -15.09 -1.32 0.53
C LEU A 90 -16.41 -2.08 0.56
N VAL A 91 -17.31 -1.69 1.47
CA VAL A 91 -18.53 -2.42 1.80
C VAL A 91 -19.42 -2.58 0.57
N GLU A 92 -19.62 -1.50 -0.19
CA GLU A 92 -20.55 -1.46 -1.33
C GLU A 92 -20.12 -2.34 -2.50
N ASN A 93 -18.81 -2.56 -2.67
CA ASN A 93 -18.25 -3.35 -3.77
C ASN A 93 -17.87 -4.77 -3.36
N HIS A 94 -18.13 -5.18 -2.11
CA HIS A 94 -17.65 -6.43 -1.54
C HIS A 94 -16.12 -6.57 -1.65
N TRP A 95 -15.35 -5.51 -1.38
CA TRP A 95 -13.89 -5.59 -1.32
C TRP A 95 -13.41 -5.78 0.12
N ALA A 96 -12.21 -6.33 0.30
CA ALA A 96 -11.55 -6.43 1.60
C ALA A 96 -10.49 -5.33 1.79
N MET A 97 -10.23 -4.93 3.03
CA MET A 97 -9.07 -4.11 3.40
C MET A 97 -8.12 -4.93 4.22
N ALA A 98 -6.82 -4.76 4.00
CA ALA A 98 -5.83 -5.18 4.95
C ALA A 98 -4.84 -4.06 5.24
N TYR A 99 -4.33 -4.05 6.46
CA TYR A 99 -3.26 -3.18 6.92
C TYR A 99 -2.10 -4.07 7.35
N VAL A 100 -0.92 -3.79 6.84
CA VAL A 100 0.28 -4.56 7.12
C VAL A 100 1.23 -3.73 7.96
N THR A 101 1.79 -4.35 9.00
CA THR A 101 2.78 -3.73 9.90
C THR A 101 3.91 -4.70 10.20
N SER A 102 5.13 -4.19 10.28
CA SER A 102 6.37 -4.94 10.47
C SER A 102 7.21 -4.41 11.64
N THR A 103 6.61 -4.08 12.80
CA THR A 103 7.32 -3.47 13.94
C THR A 103 7.48 -4.34 15.19
N HIS A 104 8.66 -4.22 15.81
CA HIS A 104 8.96 -4.71 17.16
C HIS A 104 9.41 -3.61 18.16
N MET A 105 9.68 -2.35 17.75
CA MET A 105 10.10 -1.24 18.64
C MET A 105 10.29 0.11 17.90
N GLN A 106 9.51 1.17 18.18
CA GLN A 106 9.84 2.54 17.75
C GLN A 106 10.86 3.16 18.72
N ALA A 107 12.10 3.41 18.26
CA ALA A 107 13.10 4.15 19.06
C ALA A 107 13.31 5.55 18.47
N PRO A 108 12.89 6.63 19.16
CA PRO A 108 13.21 7.99 18.76
C PRO A 108 14.74 8.18 18.81
N GLY A 109 15.38 8.43 17.67
CA GLY A 109 16.82 8.68 17.58
C GLY A 109 17.65 7.63 16.84
N VAL A 110 17.02 6.63 16.23
CA VAL A 110 17.70 5.66 15.37
C VAL A 110 17.33 5.93 13.90
N PRO A 111 18.12 6.72 13.14
CA PRO A 111 17.71 7.29 11.85
C PRO A 111 17.54 6.29 10.68
N TRP A 112 17.66 4.98 10.92
CA TRP A 112 17.49 3.95 9.90
C TRP A 112 16.17 3.16 10.01
N THR A 113 15.24 3.59 10.87
CA THR A 113 14.10 2.74 11.29
C THR A 113 12.77 3.06 10.63
N ASP A 114 12.65 4.18 9.92
CA ASP A 114 11.42 4.61 9.25
C ASP A 114 11.76 5.57 8.10
N PHE A 115 12.13 5.01 6.95
CA PHE A 115 12.49 5.80 5.79
C PHE A 115 11.79 5.24 4.54
N GLY A 116 11.19 6.15 3.77
CA GLY A 116 10.42 5.82 2.58
C GLY A 116 11.18 5.00 1.53
N GLY A 117 12.49 5.21 1.42
CA GLY A 117 13.33 4.55 0.42
C GLY A 117 13.67 3.08 0.70
N ASN A 118 13.02 2.44 1.69
CA ASN A 118 13.21 1.01 1.95
C ASN A 118 12.18 0.14 1.22
N PRO A 119 12.56 -0.60 0.17
CA PRO A 119 11.61 -1.47 -0.52
C PRO A 119 11.17 -2.70 0.29
N ARG A 120 11.80 -3.01 1.43
CA ARG A 120 11.45 -4.19 2.24
C ARG A 120 10.00 -4.16 2.75
N VAL A 121 9.47 -3.00 3.15
CA VAL A 121 8.06 -2.92 3.61
C VAL A 121 7.10 -3.14 2.46
N GLY A 122 7.40 -2.62 1.27
CA GLY A 122 6.60 -2.92 0.09
C GLY A 122 6.63 -4.41 -0.28
N GLN A 123 7.79 -5.04 -0.15
CA GLN A 123 7.94 -6.50 -0.34
C GLN A 123 7.16 -7.31 0.70
N GLU A 124 7.16 -6.89 1.98
CA GLU A 124 6.37 -7.49 3.05
C GLU A 124 4.88 -7.36 2.78
N ALA A 125 4.44 -6.18 2.33
CA ALA A 125 3.06 -5.95 1.94
C ALA A 125 2.61 -6.85 0.79
N TYR A 126 3.45 -6.98 -0.25
CA TYR A 126 3.17 -7.89 -1.36
C TYR A 126 3.06 -9.35 -0.87
N ALA A 127 3.99 -9.77 -0.01
CA ALA A 127 3.98 -11.11 0.55
C ALA A 127 2.78 -11.38 1.47
N ALA A 128 2.40 -10.40 2.28
CA ALA A 128 1.21 -10.45 3.13
C ALA A 128 -0.09 -10.46 2.32
N ALA A 129 -0.18 -9.71 1.23
CA ALA A 129 -1.34 -9.75 0.33
C ALA A 129 -1.44 -11.13 -0.33
N SER A 130 -0.32 -11.67 -0.82
CA SER A 130 -0.24 -13.02 -1.40
C SER A 130 -0.58 -14.11 -0.37
N TYR A 131 -0.20 -13.93 0.89
CA TYR A 131 -0.60 -14.81 1.99
C TYR A 131 -2.12 -14.86 2.14
N LEU A 132 -2.78 -13.70 2.17
CA LEU A 132 -4.24 -13.62 2.28
C LEU A 132 -4.93 -14.27 1.07
N MET A 133 -4.37 -14.14 -0.14
CA MET A 133 -4.90 -14.82 -1.34
C MET A 133 -4.82 -16.34 -1.20
N ARG A 134 -3.65 -16.85 -0.84
CA ARG A 134 -3.39 -18.29 -0.82
C ARG A 134 -4.05 -19.00 0.37
N TYR A 135 -4.05 -18.38 1.54
CA TYR A 135 -4.40 -19.05 2.80
C TYR A 135 -5.60 -18.42 3.53
N GLY A 136 -6.01 -17.21 3.15
CA GLY A 136 -7.07 -16.50 3.85
C GLY A 136 -6.67 -16.00 5.23
N THR A 137 -7.66 -15.82 6.12
CA THR A 137 -7.46 -15.19 7.43
C THR A 137 -7.15 -16.17 8.56
N THR A 138 -6.09 -16.97 8.39
CA THR A 138 -5.67 -17.97 9.39
C THR A 138 -4.23 -17.75 9.83
N ASN A 139 -3.83 -18.28 10.99
CA ASN A 139 -2.42 -18.46 11.37
C ASN A 139 -1.94 -19.91 11.11
N GLU A 140 -2.86 -20.82 10.79
CA GLU A 140 -2.61 -22.26 10.63
C GLU A 140 -2.45 -22.65 9.14
N PHE A 141 -1.91 -21.73 8.33
CA PHE A 141 -1.76 -21.88 6.88
C PHE A 141 -1.03 -23.18 6.47
N TYR A 142 -0.10 -23.62 7.30
CA TYR A 142 0.71 -24.83 7.08
C TYR A 142 -0.16 -26.09 6.93
N LYS A 143 -1.40 -26.09 7.43
CA LYS A 143 -2.34 -27.22 7.28
C LYS A 143 -2.72 -27.50 5.82
N ALA A 144 -2.52 -26.55 4.90
CA ALA A 144 -2.74 -26.74 3.46
C ALA A 144 -1.46 -27.02 2.65
N GLU A 145 -0.29 -27.05 3.29
CA GLU A 145 0.97 -27.24 2.56
C GLU A 145 1.20 -28.72 2.20
N LYS A 146 1.39 -28.99 0.90
CA LYS A 146 1.55 -30.36 0.36
C LYS A 146 2.68 -31.15 1.02
N LYS A 147 3.76 -30.51 1.45
CA LYS A 147 4.86 -31.20 2.17
C LYS A 147 4.42 -31.87 3.47
N TYR A 148 3.26 -31.48 4.04
CA TYR A 148 2.68 -32.10 5.22
C TYR A 148 1.59 -33.13 4.88
N GLU A 149 1.30 -33.41 3.60
CA GLU A 149 0.18 -34.24 3.14
C GLU A 149 0.06 -35.61 3.84
N ASN A 150 1.21 -36.20 4.18
CA ASN A 150 1.30 -37.50 4.85
C ASN A 150 1.37 -37.40 6.38
N THR A 151 0.93 -36.28 6.96
CA THR A 151 0.97 -36.02 8.41
C THR A 151 -0.42 -35.64 8.93
N ALA A 152 -0.65 -35.84 10.23
CA ALA A 152 -1.91 -35.43 10.88
C ALA A 152 -2.16 -33.90 10.89
N LEU A 153 -1.15 -33.10 10.53
CA LEU A 153 -1.26 -31.66 10.40
C LEU A 153 -1.98 -31.23 9.12
N TYR A 154 -1.98 -32.08 8.08
CA TYR A 154 -2.55 -31.70 6.80
C TYR A 154 -4.08 -31.78 6.84
N LYS A 155 -4.68 -30.59 6.89
CA LYS A 155 -6.12 -30.36 6.96
C LYS A 155 -6.48 -29.19 6.05
N PRO A 156 -6.35 -29.35 4.72
CA PRO A 156 -6.52 -28.26 3.77
C PRO A 156 -7.92 -27.63 3.83
N GLN A 157 -8.95 -28.39 4.26
CA GLN A 157 -10.31 -27.87 4.38
C GLN A 157 -10.43 -26.78 5.46
N GLU A 158 -9.61 -26.81 6.52
CA GLU A 158 -9.61 -25.77 7.57
C GLU A 158 -9.05 -24.44 7.04
N VAL A 159 -8.07 -24.51 6.14
CA VAL A 159 -7.50 -23.33 5.46
C VAL A 159 -8.44 -22.83 4.37
N GLU A 160 -9.08 -23.73 3.61
CA GLU A 160 -10.10 -23.36 2.63
C GLU A 160 -11.25 -22.59 3.30
N ALA A 161 -11.69 -23.05 4.48
CA ALA A 161 -12.66 -22.36 5.30
C ALA A 161 -12.14 -21.05 5.93
N SER A 162 -10.93 -20.60 5.62
CA SER A 162 -10.41 -19.30 6.04
C SER A 162 -10.22 -18.34 4.86
N ARG A 163 -10.29 -18.85 3.61
CA ARG A 163 -10.26 -18.04 2.39
C ARG A 163 -11.51 -17.17 2.29
N PHE A 164 -11.32 -15.97 1.73
CA PHE A 164 -12.38 -14.97 1.62
C PHE A 164 -12.34 -14.18 0.30
N MET A 165 -11.41 -14.51 -0.59
CA MET A 165 -11.13 -13.78 -1.82
C MET A 165 -11.60 -14.60 -3.03
N ARG A 166 -12.36 -13.98 -3.93
CA ARG A 166 -12.78 -14.54 -5.23
C ARG A 166 -11.75 -14.34 -6.33
N SER A 167 -10.93 -13.32 -6.20
CA SER A 167 -9.87 -12.95 -7.13
C SER A 167 -8.57 -12.73 -6.36
N ASN A 168 -7.45 -12.69 -7.06
CA ASN A 168 -6.18 -12.29 -6.48
C ASN A 168 -5.85 -10.80 -6.72
N ASN A 169 -6.84 -9.99 -7.11
CA ASN A 169 -6.63 -8.59 -7.46
C ASN A 169 -6.39 -7.74 -6.20
N VAL A 170 -5.34 -6.92 -6.24
CA VAL A 170 -4.93 -6.06 -5.14
C VAL A 170 -4.70 -4.64 -5.63
N VAL A 171 -5.34 -3.67 -4.97
CA VAL A 171 -4.94 -2.27 -5.03
C VAL A 171 -3.98 -2.04 -3.86
N PHE A 172 -2.73 -1.71 -4.16
CA PHE A 172 -1.79 -1.31 -3.12
C PHE A 172 -1.97 0.17 -2.84
N ALA A 173 -2.06 0.51 -1.56
CA ALA A 173 -2.25 1.86 -1.12
C ALA A 173 -1.33 2.20 0.03
N GLY A 174 -1.07 3.48 0.26
CA GLY A 174 -0.31 3.89 1.44
C GLY A 174 -0.27 5.39 1.62
N HIS A 175 0.05 5.80 2.83
CA HIS A 175 0.23 7.18 3.22
C HIS A 175 1.67 7.43 3.68
N SER A 176 2.24 8.61 3.38
CA SER A 176 3.59 9.00 3.81
C SER A 176 4.64 8.01 3.27
N VAL A 177 5.57 7.56 4.11
CA VAL A 177 6.51 6.47 3.81
C VAL A 177 5.80 5.21 3.30
N GLY A 178 4.59 4.92 3.79
CA GLY A 178 3.77 3.81 3.32
C GLY A 178 3.32 3.98 1.87
N GLY A 179 3.13 5.21 1.41
CA GLY A 179 2.87 5.53 0.00
C GLY A 179 4.04 5.17 -0.89
N ALA A 180 5.27 5.50 -0.47
CA ALA A 180 6.49 5.08 -1.18
C ALA A 180 6.66 3.55 -1.14
N HIS A 181 6.38 2.90 -0.01
CA HIS A 181 6.44 1.43 0.09
C HIS A 181 5.40 0.74 -0.79
N ALA A 182 4.21 1.34 -0.97
CA ALA A 182 3.18 0.83 -1.87
C ALA A 182 3.65 0.78 -3.33
N GLN A 183 4.54 1.69 -3.75
CA GLN A 183 5.15 1.66 -5.09
C GLN A 183 5.88 0.33 -5.34
N ALA A 184 6.73 -0.10 -4.40
CA ALA A 184 7.44 -1.37 -4.52
C ALA A 184 6.47 -2.56 -4.58
N ALA A 185 5.47 -2.60 -3.69
CA ALA A 185 4.48 -3.68 -3.67
C ALA A 185 3.69 -3.79 -5.00
N ALA A 186 3.29 -2.64 -5.57
CA ALA A 186 2.52 -2.57 -6.79
C ALA A 186 3.29 -3.03 -8.04
N THR A 187 4.62 -3.13 -7.99
CA THR A 187 5.41 -3.66 -9.13
C THR A 187 5.16 -5.15 -9.41
N GLY A 188 4.66 -5.93 -8.44
CA GLY A 188 4.38 -7.36 -8.59
C GLY A 188 5.60 -8.27 -8.40
N PHE A 189 5.35 -9.58 -8.26
CA PHE A 189 6.37 -10.56 -7.86
C PHE A 189 7.61 -10.57 -8.77
N GLU A 190 7.41 -10.63 -10.07
CA GLU A 190 8.49 -10.76 -11.05
C GLU A 190 9.42 -9.53 -11.03
N ALA A 191 8.86 -8.33 -10.93
CA ALA A 191 9.63 -7.10 -10.81
C ALA A 191 10.33 -7.00 -9.45
N LEU A 192 9.65 -7.34 -8.35
CA LEU A 192 10.25 -7.39 -7.02
C LEU A 192 11.45 -8.35 -6.97
N GLN A 193 11.35 -9.52 -7.61
CA GLN A 193 12.43 -10.50 -7.67
C GLN A 193 13.60 -10.00 -8.53
N LYS A 194 13.30 -9.44 -9.72
CA LYS A 194 14.32 -8.91 -10.64
C LYS A 194 15.09 -7.74 -10.01
N ILE A 195 14.38 -6.70 -9.56
CA ILE A 195 14.98 -5.52 -8.91
C ILE A 195 15.71 -5.94 -7.64
N GLY A 196 15.12 -6.85 -6.85
CA GLY A 196 15.74 -7.40 -5.66
C GLY A 196 17.07 -8.10 -5.93
N ALA A 197 17.18 -8.87 -7.02
CA ALA A 197 18.44 -9.50 -7.41
C ALA A 197 19.49 -8.45 -7.85
N GLU A 198 19.09 -7.46 -8.65
CA GLU A 198 19.96 -6.37 -9.12
C GLU A 198 20.51 -5.51 -7.97
N GLN A 199 19.72 -5.33 -6.89
CA GLN A 199 20.08 -4.52 -5.72
C GLN A 199 20.60 -5.33 -4.53
N CYS A 200 20.87 -6.64 -4.68
CA CYS A 200 21.22 -7.55 -3.57
C CYS A 200 20.20 -7.58 -2.42
N LYS A 201 18.93 -7.21 -2.71
CA LYS A 201 17.77 -7.30 -1.83
C LYS A 201 16.83 -8.42 -2.31
N TYR A 202 17.36 -9.64 -2.38
CA TYR A 202 16.63 -10.82 -2.90
C TYR A 202 15.22 -10.96 -2.31
N PHE A 203 14.28 -11.39 -3.17
CA PHE A 203 12.88 -11.58 -2.84
C PHE A 203 12.36 -12.89 -3.48
N ASP A 204 12.17 -13.90 -2.64
CA ASP A 204 11.46 -15.15 -2.90
C ASP A 204 11.00 -15.71 -1.55
N PRO A 205 9.97 -15.08 -0.94
CA PRO A 205 9.72 -15.23 0.47
C PRO A 205 9.21 -16.62 0.85
N VAL A 206 9.59 -17.05 2.06
CA VAL A 206 9.02 -18.21 2.76
C VAL A 206 8.33 -17.69 4.01
N ILE A 207 7.08 -18.10 4.22
CA ILE A 207 6.27 -17.68 5.36
C ILE A 207 6.36 -18.72 6.45
N TYR A 208 6.52 -18.28 7.69
CA TYR A 208 6.63 -19.12 8.86
C TYR A 208 5.51 -18.76 9.85
N ASP A 209 5.00 -19.78 10.56
CA ASP A 209 4.14 -19.55 11.70
C ASP A 209 4.93 -18.96 12.88
N ARG A 210 4.21 -18.52 13.91
CA ARG A 210 4.79 -17.87 15.08
C ARG A 210 5.38 -18.86 16.10
N GLU A 211 5.17 -20.17 15.93
CA GLU A 211 5.47 -21.19 16.94
C GLU A 211 6.96 -21.56 17.07
N PHE A 212 7.36 -22.13 18.21
CA PHE A 212 8.76 -22.47 18.55
C PHE A 212 9.44 -23.40 17.55
N LEU A 213 8.73 -24.40 16.99
CA LEU A 213 9.19 -25.25 15.90
C LEU A 213 8.49 -24.83 14.60
N PRO A 214 9.00 -23.80 13.90
CA PRO A 214 8.16 -23.04 13.01
C PRO A 214 7.77 -23.87 11.78
N LYS A 215 6.47 -24.01 11.54
CA LYS A 215 5.95 -24.52 10.27
C LYS A 215 6.09 -23.43 9.22
N TYR A 216 6.21 -23.83 7.97
CA TYR A 216 6.53 -22.88 6.90
C TYR A 216 5.78 -23.18 5.61
N SER A 217 5.71 -22.20 4.70
CA SER A 217 5.19 -22.36 3.36
C SER A 217 6.27 -22.91 2.42
N GLU A 218 5.93 -23.32 1.22
CA GLU A 218 6.90 -23.30 0.11
C GLU A 218 7.29 -21.85 -0.21
N ARG A 219 8.44 -21.67 -0.84
CA ARG A 219 8.87 -20.35 -1.36
C ARG A 219 7.88 -19.85 -2.42
N MET A 220 7.65 -18.55 -2.44
CA MET A 220 6.61 -17.93 -3.28
C MET A 220 6.80 -18.16 -4.78
N SER A 221 8.04 -18.35 -5.26
CA SER A 221 8.32 -18.75 -6.65
C SER A 221 7.75 -20.13 -7.04
N ARG A 222 7.32 -20.95 -6.08
CA ARG A 222 6.61 -22.21 -6.31
C ARG A 222 5.10 -22.06 -6.33
N TRP A 223 4.57 -20.90 -5.96
CA TRP A 223 3.14 -20.66 -5.91
C TRP A 223 2.61 -20.36 -7.31
N ALA A 224 1.39 -20.80 -7.59
CA ALA A 224 0.76 -20.48 -8.87
C ALA A 224 0.50 -18.96 -8.97
N PRO A 225 0.49 -18.36 -10.17
CA PRO A 225 0.19 -16.92 -10.34
C PRO A 225 -1.11 -16.49 -9.64
N GLU A 226 -2.16 -17.31 -9.73
CA GLU A 226 -3.47 -17.09 -9.09
C GLU A 226 -3.45 -17.15 -7.55
N GLU A 227 -2.39 -17.74 -6.96
CA GLU A 227 -2.18 -17.78 -5.51
C GLU A 227 -1.37 -16.58 -5.01
N ARG A 228 -0.83 -15.76 -5.92
CA ARG A 228 -0.03 -14.57 -5.61
C ARG A 228 -0.87 -13.32 -5.84
N ALA A 229 -0.57 -12.26 -5.11
CA ALA A 229 -1.22 -10.96 -5.32
C ALA A 229 -0.98 -10.48 -6.75
N ASN A 230 -2.07 -10.08 -7.43
CA ASN A 230 -2.06 -9.44 -8.74
C ASN A 230 -2.30 -7.93 -8.52
N PRO A 231 -1.26 -7.07 -8.60
CA PRO A 231 -1.45 -5.63 -8.50
C PRO A 231 -2.27 -5.12 -9.67
N VAL A 232 -3.44 -4.56 -9.38
CA VAL A 232 -4.36 -3.97 -10.37
C VAL A 232 -4.47 -2.45 -10.27
N GLY A 233 -3.91 -1.86 -9.21
CA GLY A 233 -3.82 -0.41 -9.07
C GLY A 233 -2.94 0.02 -7.91
N LEU A 234 -2.61 1.31 -7.90
CA LEU A 234 -1.77 1.96 -6.88
C LEU A 234 -2.41 3.28 -6.44
N VAL A 235 -2.54 3.50 -5.14
CA VAL A 235 -3.01 4.77 -4.56
C VAL A 235 -2.02 5.29 -3.53
N GLN A 236 -1.44 6.45 -3.80
CA GLN A 236 -0.38 7.04 -2.99
C GLN A 236 -0.91 8.34 -2.39
N LEU A 237 -0.97 8.40 -1.06
CA LEU A 237 -1.39 9.59 -0.32
C LEU A 237 -0.13 10.25 0.25
N SER A 238 0.25 11.39 -0.29
CA SER A 238 1.44 12.14 0.10
C SER A 238 2.67 11.24 0.31
N PRO A 239 3.13 10.52 -0.73
CA PRO A 239 4.24 9.58 -0.59
C PRO A 239 5.51 10.33 -0.17
N VAL A 240 6.30 9.71 0.71
CA VAL A 240 7.59 10.24 1.16
C VAL A 240 8.64 9.19 0.89
N ASP A 241 9.59 9.48 0.00
CA ASP A 241 10.81 8.70 -0.26
C ASP A 241 12.01 9.36 0.41
N GLN A 242 12.75 8.58 1.18
CA GLN A 242 13.95 9.06 1.86
C GLN A 242 15.09 8.12 1.53
N LYS A 243 16.05 8.63 0.75
CA LYS A 243 17.22 7.88 0.32
C LYS A 243 18.32 7.90 1.38
N VAL A 244 18.78 6.72 1.76
CA VAL A 244 19.97 6.53 2.61
C VAL A 244 20.90 5.56 1.85
N PRO A 245 22.00 6.01 1.23
CA PRO A 245 22.78 5.30 0.19
C PRO A 245 23.27 3.86 0.41
N LEU A 246 22.94 3.20 1.52
CA LEU A 246 23.26 1.80 1.83
C LEU A 246 22.09 0.99 2.42
N ILE A 247 21.11 1.65 3.02
CA ILE A 247 20.00 1.00 3.75
C ILE A 247 18.70 1.22 2.99
N GLY A 248 18.55 2.41 2.38
CA GLY A 248 17.46 2.81 1.50
C GLY A 248 17.95 3.26 0.14
N PRO A 249 18.02 2.35 -0.85
CA PRO A 249 18.42 2.70 -2.20
C PRO A 249 17.41 3.63 -2.91
N GLY A 250 16.25 3.89 -2.28
CA GLY A 250 15.16 4.66 -2.85
C GLY A 250 14.22 3.80 -3.67
N MET A 251 13.12 4.41 -4.12
CA MET A 251 12.09 3.71 -4.90
C MET A 251 12.21 3.87 -6.42
N ASP A 252 13.23 4.58 -6.91
CA ASP A 252 13.42 4.89 -8.34
C ASP A 252 13.29 3.66 -9.26
N LYS A 253 13.96 2.55 -8.96
CA LYS A 253 13.86 1.31 -9.76
C LYS A 253 12.45 0.71 -9.77
N TYR A 254 11.70 0.88 -8.69
CA TYR A 254 10.33 0.41 -8.61
C TYR A 254 9.40 1.34 -9.41
N ARG A 255 9.59 2.66 -9.34
CA ARG A 255 8.85 3.64 -10.15
C ARG A 255 9.10 3.46 -11.65
N GLN A 256 10.34 3.18 -12.06
CA GLN A 256 10.67 2.81 -13.44
C GLN A 256 9.89 1.58 -13.91
N ALA A 257 9.77 0.55 -13.06
CA ALA A 257 8.96 -0.62 -13.38
C ALA A 257 7.45 -0.31 -13.40
N LEU A 258 6.96 0.60 -12.54
CA LEU A 258 5.57 1.04 -12.54
C LEU A 258 5.21 1.85 -13.79
N ALA A 259 6.15 2.66 -14.31
CA ALA A 259 5.94 3.45 -15.52
C ALA A 259 5.64 2.60 -16.77
N GLU A 260 5.99 1.30 -16.74
CA GLU A 260 5.73 0.33 -17.80
C GLU A 260 4.46 -0.51 -17.55
N ARG A 261 3.77 -0.34 -16.40
CA ARG A 261 2.58 -1.12 -16.06
C ARG A 261 1.29 -0.47 -16.56
N GLU A 262 0.49 -1.27 -17.25
CA GLU A 262 -0.85 -0.91 -17.69
C GLU A 262 -1.87 -1.09 -16.55
N MET A 263 -1.82 -0.21 -15.55
CA MET A 263 -2.77 -0.24 -14.43
C MET A 263 -3.08 1.17 -13.91
N PRO A 264 -4.30 1.46 -13.43
CA PRO A 264 -4.61 2.73 -12.79
C PRO A 264 -3.66 3.06 -11.62
N MET A 265 -3.01 4.21 -11.67
CA MET A 265 -2.13 4.69 -10.60
C MET A 265 -2.50 6.13 -10.24
N LEU A 266 -2.58 6.42 -8.96
CA LEU A 266 -3.02 7.70 -8.43
C LEU A 266 -2.07 8.18 -7.33
N MET A 267 -1.65 9.44 -7.44
CA MET A 267 -0.94 10.17 -6.39
C MET A 267 -1.78 11.38 -5.97
N ILE A 268 -2.06 11.49 -4.67
CA ILE A 268 -2.70 12.66 -4.07
C ILE A 268 -1.66 13.33 -3.19
N VAL A 269 -1.49 14.64 -3.33
CA VAL A 269 -0.52 15.42 -2.57
C VAL A 269 -1.20 16.61 -1.91
N GLY A 270 -0.84 16.93 -0.66
CA GLY A 270 -1.32 18.14 -0.01
C GLY A 270 -0.51 19.37 -0.43
N GLU A 271 -1.17 20.47 -0.81
CA GLU A 271 -0.52 21.73 -1.19
C GLU A 271 0.44 22.26 -0.10
N CYS A 272 0.12 22.01 1.17
CA CYS A 272 0.91 22.44 2.31
C CYS A 272 1.70 21.30 2.97
N ASP A 273 1.82 20.15 2.31
CA ASP A 273 2.53 18.98 2.82
C ASP A 273 4.03 19.08 2.53
N SER A 274 4.77 19.66 3.47
CA SER A 274 6.20 19.83 3.32
C SER A 274 6.99 18.51 3.44
N ALA A 275 6.43 17.49 4.09
CA ALA A 275 7.13 16.21 4.25
C ALA A 275 7.31 15.50 2.89
N CYS A 276 6.27 15.51 2.04
CA CYS A 276 6.37 14.92 0.71
C CYS A 276 6.91 15.89 -0.35
N LEU A 277 6.73 17.21 -0.19
CA LEU A 277 7.14 18.21 -1.19
C LEU A 277 8.57 18.74 -1.01
N GLU A 278 9.10 18.72 0.21
CA GLU A 278 10.42 19.33 0.52
C GLU A 278 11.38 18.35 1.22
N ASP A 279 10.89 17.55 2.17
CA ASP A 279 11.74 16.62 2.93
C ASP A 279 11.95 15.28 2.21
N SER A 280 11.10 14.96 1.22
CA SER A 280 11.22 13.78 0.36
C SER A 280 12.31 13.97 -0.71
N THR A 281 13.04 12.91 -1.01
CA THR A 281 14.19 12.91 -1.94
C THR A 281 14.11 11.72 -2.92
N PRO A 282 13.54 11.90 -4.13
CA PRO A 282 13.04 13.17 -4.69
C PRO A 282 11.69 13.60 -4.08
N PRO A 283 11.29 14.88 -4.22
CA PRO A 283 9.96 15.33 -3.80
C PRO A 283 8.87 14.57 -4.54
N ALA A 284 7.71 14.35 -3.90
CA ALA A 284 6.59 13.64 -4.50
C ALA A 284 6.14 14.28 -5.82
N TRP A 285 6.05 15.62 -5.82
CA TRP A 285 5.66 16.43 -6.96
C TRP A 285 6.30 17.83 -6.89
N SER A 286 6.42 18.51 -8.03
CA SER A 286 6.91 19.88 -8.15
C SER A 286 6.28 20.55 -9.37
N ALA A 287 5.98 21.85 -9.25
CA ALA A 287 5.55 22.67 -10.37
C ALA A 287 6.71 23.01 -11.33
N ASP A 288 7.95 22.93 -10.86
CA ASP A 288 9.13 23.16 -11.70
C ASP A 288 9.43 21.90 -12.54
N PRO A 289 9.28 21.95 -13.89
CA PRO A 289 9.53 20.81 -14.75
C PRO A 289 11.01 20.38 -14.79
N GLY A 290 11.93 21.21 -14.29
CA GLY A 290 13.35 20.86 -14.16
C GLY A 290 13.68 20.02 -12.93
N VAL A 291 12.72 19.84 -12.00
CA VAL A 291 12.90 19.06 -10.77
C VAL A 291 12.42 17.63 -11.01
N GLU A 292 13.34 16.67 -10.85
CA GLU A 292 12.97 15.26 -10.79
C GLU A 292 12.17 14.98 -9.50
N THR A 293 10.99 14.43 -9.66
CA THR A 293 10.01 14.10 -8.61
C THR A 293 9.68 12.61 -8.62
N GLU A 294 9.12 12.09 -7.53
CA GLU A 294 8.56 10.72 -7.52
C GLU A 294 7.56 10.53 -8.67
N PHE A 295 6.68 11.51 -8.88
CA PHE A 295 5.71 11.47 -9.97
C PHE A 295 6.38 11.43 -11.35
N SER A 296 7.42 12.24 -11.61
CA SER A 296 8.13 12.22 -12.90
C SER A 296 8.91 10.93 -13.15
N GLN A 297 9.32 10.22 -12.09
CA GLN A 297 9.95 8.90 -12.21
C GLN A 297 8.92 7.80 -12.51
N GLU A 298 7.70 7.91 -11.97
CA GLU A 298 6.59 6.97 -12.23
C GLU A 298 5.83 7.28 -13.53
N SER A 299 5.86 8.54 -13.98
CA SER A 299 5.27 9.03 -15.22
C SER A 299 6.30 9.83 -16.03
N PRO A 300 7.37 9.20 -16.55
CA PRO A 300 8.32 9.89 -17.41
C PRO A 300 7.63 10.47 -18.64
N GLU A 301 8.12 11.61 -19.12
CA GLU A 301 7.56 12.25 -20.31
C GLU A 301 7.57 11.28 -21.51
N GLY A 302 6.42 11.14 -22.16
CA GLY A 302 6.26 10.21 -23.27
C GLY A 302 6.44 8.74 -22.87
N SER A 303 6.11 8.38 -21.63
CA SER A 303 5.92 6.98 -21.22
C SER A 303 4.49 6.50 -21.52
N ASP A 304 4.30 5.19 -21.36
CA ASP A 304 2.99 4.54 -21.40
C ASP A 304 2.38 4.43 -19.98
N SER A 305 2.87 5.25 -19.03
CA SER A 305 2.42 5.26 -17.64
C SER A 305 0.98 5.77 -17.51
N TRP A 306 0.24 5.14 -16.59
CA TRP A 306 -1.15 5.49 -16.27
C TRP A 306 -1.26 6.36 -15.02
N ALA A 307 -0.14 6.84 -14.48
CA ALA A 307 -0.09 7.64 -13.27
C ALA A 307 -0.76 9.01 -13.47
N VAL A 308 -1.59 9.35 -12.48
CA VAL A 308 -2.26 10.64 -12.37
C VAL A 308 -1.92 11.24 -11.01
N VAL A 309 -1.56 12.53 -10.98
CA VAL A 309 -1.37 13.30 -9.75
C VAL A 309 -2.44 14.37 -9.58
N ALA A 310 -2.89 14.60 -8.35
CA ALA A 310 -3.79 15.69 -7.97
C ALA A 310 -3.36 16.33 -6.65
N ASN A 311 -3.51 17.65 -6.55
CA ASN A 311 -3.07 18.42 -5.38
C ASN A 311 -4.26 18.95 -4.59
N VAL A 312 -4.37 18.57 -3.31
CA VAL A 312 -5.40 19.05 -2.39
C VAL A 312 -5.03 20.43 -1.88
N LYS A 313 -5.89 21.42 -2.13
CA LYS A 313 -5.72 22.79 -1.64
C LYS A 313 -5.78 22.80 -0.12
N HIS A 314 -4.80 23.44 0.51
CA HIS A 314 -4.61 23.42 1.97
C HIS A 314 -4.46 22.01 2.57
N GLY A 315 -4.20 20.99 1.74
CA GLY A 315 -3.89 19.63 2.17
C GLY A 315 -2.66 19.62 3.07
N SER A 316 -2.76 18.92 4.18
CA SER A 316 -1.63 18.69 5.09
C SER A 316 -1.11 17.27 4.96
N HIS A 317 0.04 16.98 5.56
CA HIS A 317 0.50 15.61 5.64
C HIS A 317 -0.47 14.74 6.42
N CYS A 318 -1.07 15.29 7.49
CA CYS A 318 -1.95 14.50 8.34
C CYS A 318 -3.45 14.53 8.00
N GLY A 319 -3.86 15.24 6.96
CA GLY A 319 -5.28 15.41 6.65
C GLY A 319 -6.00 14.12 6.25
N TYR A 320 -5.27 13.17 5.67
CA TYR A 320 -5.80 11.86 5.27
C TYR A 320 -6.19 10.98 6.46
N LEU A 321 -5.57 11.16 7.63
CA LEU A 321 -5.77 10.27 8.77
C LEU A 321 -7.21 10.35 9.30
N THR A 322 -7.79 9.22 9.65
CA THR A 322 -9.13 9.15 10.27
C THR A 322 -9.12 9.54 11.74
N GLN A 323 -7.96 9.48 12.39
CA GLN A 323 -7.76 9.88 13.79
C GLN A 323 -6.45 10.65 13.97
N LYS A 324 -6.43 11.54 14.97
CA LYS A 324 -5.23 12.33 15.27
C LYS A 324 -4.08 11.43 15.73
N SER A 325 -2.92 11.61 15.10
CA SER A 325 -1.65 11.04 15.55
C SER A 325 -0.79 12.10 16.24
N GLU A 326 0.00 11.71 17.24
CA GLU A 326 0.99 12.59 17.87
C GLU A 326 2.07 13.05 16.87
N LEU A 327 2.37 12.20 15.88
CA LEU A 327 3.34 12.49 14.81
C LEU A 327 2.88 13.62 13.88
N CYS A 328 1.57 13.92 13.83
CA CYS A 328 1.05 15.02 13.00
C CYS A 328 1.62 16.38 13.39
N SER A 329 1.93 16.57 14.67
CA SER A 329 2.55 17.81 15.15
C SER A 329 3.97 18.01 14.62
N VAL A 330 4.64 16.92 14.20
CA VAL A 330 5.98 16.91 13.64
C VAL A 330 5.92 16.99 12.12
N ALA A 331 5.04 16.22 11.48
CA ALA A 331 4.91 16.18 10.03
C ALA A 331 4.28 17.46 9.43
N ASP A 332 3.40 18.14 10.18
CA ASP A 332 2.82 19.43 9.78
C ASP A 332 3.65 20.64 10.28
N LEU A 333 4.90 20.44 10.74
CA LEU A 333 5.79 21.57 11.04
C LEU A 333 6.00 22.37 9.73
N ASN A 334 5.89 23.70 9.81
CA ASN A 334 6.11 24.56 8.63
C ASN A 334 7.56 24.42 8.13
N SER A 335 7.81 23.57 7.13
CA SER A 335 9.12 23.47 6.47
C SER A 335 9.26 24.49 5.34
N GLY A 336 8.16 24.88 4.67
CA GLY A 336 8.26 25.87 3.58
C GLY A 336 7.13 25.84 2.55
N ALA A 337 6.40 24.74 2.41
CA ALA A 337 5.46 24.55 1.29
C ALA A 337 4.32 25.59 1.27
N CYS A 338 3.85 26.00 2.45
CA CYS A 338 2.85 27.06 2.60
C CYS A 338 3.34 28.18 3.53
N LYS A 339 2.73 29.36 3.40
CA LYS A 339 3.00 30.48 4.32
C LYS A 339 2.68 30.06 5.75
N LYS A 340 3.55 30.41 6.69
CA LYS A 340 3.33 30.17 8.12
C LYS A 340 1.95 30.67 8.56
N GLY A 341 1.19 29.81 9.22
CA GLY A 341 -0.16 30.11 9.70
C GLY A 341 -1.28 29.89 8.68
N THR A 342 -0.98 29.39 7.48
CA THR A 342 -2.00 28.92 6.53
C THR A 342 -2.83 27.82 7.20
N PRO A 343 -4.18 27.94 7.25
CA PRO A 343 -5.04 26.87 7.73
C PRO A 343 -4.85 25.63 6.87
N THR A 344 -4.70 24.47 7.50
CA THR A 344 -4.59 23.19 6.80
C THR A 344 -5.59 22.19 7.33
N TRP A 345 -6.00 21.25 6.49
CA TRP A 345 -6.89 20.15 6.89
C TRP A 345 -6.26 19.32 8.00
N LYS A 346 -7.11 18.77 8.86
CA LYS A 346 -6.70 18.01 10.05
C LYS A 346 -7.24 16.59 9.99
N ALA A 347 -6.53 15.68 10.65
CA ALA A 347 -6.98 14.31 10.83
C ALA A 347 -8.41 14.24 11.39
N GLY A 348 -9.20 13.31 10.86
CA GLY A 348 -10.63 13.14 11.16
C GLY A 348 -11.54 14.21 10.56
N GLY A 349 -10.99 15.10 9.72
CA GLY A 349 -11.74 16.15 9.02
C GLY A 349 -12.13 15.78 7.60
N GLU A 350 -12.50 16.80 6.82
CA GLU A 350 -13.00 16.70 5.44
C GLU A 350 -12.05 15.92 4.50
N GLU A 351 -10.73 16.05 4.66
CA GLU A 351 -9.76 15.36 3.78
C GLU A 351 -9.79 13.84 3.98
N SER A 352 -10.06 13.35 5.21
CA SER A 352 -10.26 11.92 5.47
C SER A 352 -11.58 11.37 4.89
N LEU A 353 -12.63 12.19 4.84
CA LEU A 353 -13.90 11.85 4.19
C LEU A 353 -13.75 11.80 2.67
N PHE A 354 -13.05 12.79 2.09
CA PHE A 354 -12.66 12.77 0.69
C PHE A 354 -11.83 11.53 0.34
N THR A 355 -10.88 11.14 1.20
CA THR A 355 -10.05 9.93 1.00
C THR A 355 -10.91 8.66 0.99
N THR A 356 -11.91 8.59 1.86
CA THR A 356 -12.87 7.47 1.88
C THR A 356 -13.65 7.39 0.56
N GLU A 357 -14.19 8.51 0.08
CA GLU A 357 -14.91 8.57 -1.20
C GLU A 357 -13.98 8.29 -2.39
N LEU A 358 -12.73 8.73 -2.32
CA LEU A 358 -11.70 8.45 -3.32
C LEU A 358 -11.45 6.95 -3.46
N PHE A 359 -11.25 6.23 -2.35
CA PHE A 359 -11.10 4.76 -2.40
C PHE A 359 -12.35 4.08 -2.94
N LYS A 360 -13.53 4.52 -2.50
CA LYS A 360 -14.81 3.97 -2.98
C LYS A 360 -14.90 4.06 -4.50
N LYS A 361 -14.72 5.27 -5.05
CA LYS A 361 -14.81 5.50 -6.50
C LYS A 361 -13.65 4.88 -7.29
N PHE A 362 -12.46 4.76 -6.69
CA PHE A 362 -11.34 4.08 -7.34
C PHE A 362 -11.60 2.57 -7.43
N ILE A 363 -12.24 1.98 -6.43
CA ILE A 363 -12.63 0.56 -6.45
C ILE A 363 -13.78 0.30 -7.43
N ASP A 364 -14.70 1.26 -7.60
CA ASP A 364 -15.79 1.17 -8.59
C ASP A 364 -15.28 1.01 -10.05
N LEU A 365 -13.99 1.23 -10.31
CA LEU A 365 -13.36 0.98 -11.61
C LEU A 365 -13.32 -0.51 -11.98
N TYR A 366 -13.32 -1.39 -11.00
CA TYR A 366 -13.08 -2.81 -11.18
C TYR A 366 -14.40 -3.58 -11.17
N PRO A 367 -14.67 -4.41 -12.20
CA PRO A 367 -15.84 -5.29 -12.18
C PRO A 367 -15.70 -6.39 -11.11
N ASP A 368 -16.81 -7.03 -10.75
CA ASP A 368 -16.83 -8.11 -9.74
C ASP A 368 -15.77 -9.19 -10.01
N GLY A 369 -14.74 -9.23 -9.17
CA GLY A 369 -13.63 -10.19 -9.27
C GLY A 369 -12.66 -9.97 -10.44
N GLY A 370 -12.83 -8.91 -11.24
CA GLY A 370 -12.05 -8.65 -12.44
C GLY A 370 -11.11 -7.45 -12.33
N VAL A 371 -10.23 -7.33 -13.32
CA VAL A 371 -9.33 -6.17 -13.50
C VAL A 371 -10.05 -5.05 -14.27
N PHE A 372 -9.49 -3.84 -14.27
CA PHE A 372 -10.01 -2.73 -15.07
C PHE A 372 -10.10 -3.12 -16.57
N GLN A 373 -11.28 -2.96 -17.17
CA GLN A 373 -11.56 -3.41 -18.54
C GLN A 373 -11.36 -2.28 -19.56
N GLY A 374 -10.13 -1.76 -19.65
CA GLY A 374 -9.82 -0.67 -20.56
C GLY A 374 -8.35 -0.46 -20.83
N ASP A 375 -8.07 0.54 -21.67
CA ASP A 375 -6.74 1.08 -21.95
C ASP A 375 -6.56 2.41 -21.21
N PHE A 376 -5.40 3.06 -21.39
CA PHE A 376 -5.13 4.37 -20.80
C PHE A 376 -6.22 5.40 -21.13
N LYS A 377 -6.75 5.38 -22.37
CA LYS A 377 -7.78 6.32 -22.78
C LYS A 377 -9.07 6.12 -22.00
N LYS A 378 -9.51 4.88 -21.77
CA LYS A 378 -10.66 4.59 -20.92
C LYS A 378 -10.39 4.96 -19.47
N TRP A 379 -9.17 4.76 -18.98
CA TRP A 379 -8.77 5.16 -17.63
C TRP A 379 -8.88 6.68 -17.43
N ILE A 380 -8.23 7.48 -18.28
CA ILE A 380 -8.21 8.95 -18.13
C ILE A 380 -9.57 9.62 -18.42
N HIS A 381 -10.50 8.90 -19.05
CA HIS A 381 -11.89 9.35 -19.25
C HIS A 381 -12.91 8.60 -18.37
N SER A 382 -12.43 7.83 -17.39
CA SER A 382 -13.30 7.13 -16.44
C SER A 382 -14.10 8.12 -15.58
N ASP A 383 -15.20 7.65 -15.00
CA ASP A 383 -16.03 8.49 -14.14
C ASP A 383 -15.30 8.89 -12.86
N PHE A 384 -14.37 8.04 -12.38
CA PHE A 384 -13.42 8.38 -11.32
C PHE A 384 -12.57 9.61 -11.69
N ILE A 385 -11.89 9.58 -12.85
CA ILE A 385 -11.03 10.70 -13.27
C ILE A 385 -11.84 11.97 -13.56
N LYS A 386 -13.03 11.85 -14.15
CA LYS A 386 -13.94 13.00 -14.34
C LYS A 386 -14.46 13.59 -13.02
N TRP A 387 -14.61 12.75 -11.99
CA TRP A 387 -14.98 13.20 -10.65
C TRP A 387 -13.82 13.93 -9.98
N LEU A 388 -12.61 13.36 -10.04
CA LEU A 388 -11.41 13.93 -9.47
C LEU A 388 -10.98 15.22 -10.17
N ASN A 389 -11.10 15.31 -11.50
CA ASN A 389 -10.72 16.48 -12.29
C ASN A 389 -11.74 17.64 -12.19
N ARG A 390 -12.04 18.10 -10.98
CA ARG A 390 -12.95 19.21 -10.66
C ARG A 390 -12.35 20.07 -9.56
N GLU A 391 -12.74 21.35 -9.52
CA GLU A 391 -12.31 22.24 -8.43
C GLU A 391 -12.70 21.69 -7.07
N ASN A 392 -13.93 21.19 -6.95
CA ASN A 392 -14.45 20.57 -5.75
C ASN A 392 -14.98 19.17 -6.09
N PRO A 393 -14.18 18.11 -5.87
CA PRO A 393 -14.62 16.74 -6.05
C PRO A 393 -15.53 16.27 -4.90
N PHE A 394 -15.36 16.79 -3.69
CA PHE A 394 -16.09 16.29 -2.51
C PHE A 394 -16.19 17.33 -1.39
N GLY A 395 -17.40 17.52 -0.84
CA GLY A 395 -17.61 18.30 0.38
C GLY A 395 -17.04 19.72 0.28
N GLU A 396 -16.18 20.08 1.24
CA GLU A 396 -15.45 21.35 1.26
C GLU A 396 -14.06 21.27 0.61
N ILE A 397 -13.63 20.07 0.20
CA ILE A 397 -12.31 19.86 -0.39
C ILE A 397 -12.22 20.53 -1.75
N LYS A 398 -11.14 21.28 -1.93
CA LYS A 398 -10.77 21.87 -3.22
C LYS A 398 -9.45 21.30 -3.71
N LEU A 399 -9.31 21.21 -5.03
CA LEU A 399 -8.04 20.88 -5.68
C LEU A 399 -7.36 22.13 -6.24
N VAL A 400 -6.04 22.10 -6.29
CA VAL A 400 -5.22 23.12 -6.93
C VAL A 400 -5.15 22.83 -8.43
N PRO A 401 -5.48 23.79 -9.31
CA PRO A 401 -5.32 23.59 -10.74
C PRO A 401 -3.84 23.60 -11.14
N PHE A 402 -3.49 22.76 -12.10
CA PHE A 402 -2.22 22.79 -12.81
C PHE A 402 -2.21 23.91 -13.87
N ASP A 403 -1.05 24.14 -14.50
CA ASP A 403 -0.85 25.24 -15.48
C ASP A 403 -1.82 25.18 -16.67
N ASP A 404 -2.30 23.99 -17.03
CA ASP A 404 -3.29 23.79 -18.10
C ASP A 404 -4.75 24.03 -17.64
N GLY A 405 -4.95 24.43 -16.38
CA GLY A 405 -6.24 24.68 -15.75
C GLY A 405 -7.00 23.43 -15.29
N LYS A 406 -6.46 22.22 -15.52
CA LYS A 406 -7.06 20.98 -14.99
C LYS A 406 -6.65 20.78 -13.53
N TYR A 407 -7.37 19.91 -12.84
CA TYR A 407 -7.11 19.56 -11.43
C TYR A 407 -6.36 18.23 -11.27
N ILE A 408 -5.90 17.67 -12.39
CA ILE A 408 -5.06 16.48 -12.44
C ILE A 408 -3.93 16.69 -13.47
N GLN A 409 -2.81 16.01 -13.28
CA GLN A 409 -1.72 15.93 -14.25
C GLN A 409 -1.35 14.47 -14.55
N TYR A 410 -0.93 14.20 -15.79
CA TYR A 410 -0.45 12.90 -16.27
C TYR A 410 0.50 13.10 -17.46
N ALA A 411 1.46 12.19 -17.65
CA ALA A 411 2.41 12.23 -18.76
C ALA A 411 2.25 10.98 -19.65
N SER A 412 1.30 11.00 -20.58
CA SER A 412 1.07 9.88 -21.51
C SER A 412 1.49 10.20 -22.94
N ARG A 413 2.04 9.23 -23.67
CA ARG A 413 2.26 9.33 -25.13
C ARG A 413 0.95 9.67 -25.87
N GLY A 414 0.93 10.84 -26.49
CA GLY A 414 -0.19 11.30 -27.31
C GLY A 414 -1.23 12.00 -26.46
N GLY A 415 -1.09 13.33 -26.36
CA GLY A 415 -2.15 14.18 -25.85
C GLY A 415 -3.47 13.78 -26.52
N CYS A 416 -4.45 13.34 -25.72
CA CYS A 416 -5.76 13.11 -26.26
C CYS A 416 -6.31 14.47 -26.70
N PRO A 417 -6.57 14.72 -27.99
CA PRO A 417 -7.34 15.89 -28.37
C PRO A 417 -8.71 15.77 -27.69
N PRO A 418 -9.31 16.89 -27.23
CA PRO A 418 -10.62 16.84 -26.62
C PRO A 418 -11.60 16.21 -27.60
N GLN A 419 -12.41 15.24 -27.13
CA GLN A 419 -13.63 14.85 -27.83
C GLN A 419 -14.66 15.97 -27.70
N GLU A 420 -14.41 17.10 -28.36
CA GLU A 420 -15.48 18.00 -28.74
C GLU A 420 -16.26 17.34 -29.87
N GLY A 421 -17.30 16.59 -29.49
CA GLY A 421 -18.39 16.29 -30.39
C GLY A 421 -19.06 17.58 -30.82
N LYS A 422 -18.54 18.24 -31.86
CA LYS A 422 -19.31 19.19 -32.68
C LYS A 422 -20.54 18.45 -33.21
N LYS A 423 -21.66 18.53 -32.50
CA LYS A 423 -22.97 18.45 -33.14
C LYS A 423 -23.09 19.70 -34.02
N LYS A 424 -22.82 19.54 -35.31
CA LYS A 424 -23.32 20.47 -36.32
C LYS A 424 -24.83 20.27 -36.40
N GLY A 425 -25.57 21.25 -35.92
CA GLY A 425 -26.93 21.59 -36.35
C GLY A 425 -26.85 22.94 -37.02
#